data_AF-A0A7S0NW92-F1
#
_entry.id   AF-A0A7S0NW92-F1
#
_cell.length_a   1.000
_cell.length_b   1.000
_cell.length_c   1.000
_cell.angle_alpha   90.00
_cell.angle_beta   90.00
_cell.angle_gamma   90.00
#
_symmetry.space_group_name_H-M   'P 1'
#
loop_
_entity.id
_entity.type
_entity.pdbx_description
1 polymer ?
#
loop_
_entity_poly.entity_id
_entity_poly.type
_entity_poly.pdbx_seq_one_letter_code
_entity_poly.pdbx_strand_id
1 'polypeptide(L)'
;RLGWLSSLLRQLSPASGAETSLAQANHLRFLATLLAELSWKSAPLAAELLHSETLRSYVTHPYKQVREEAGALFALVLHTVSPCVSPPSPSASASVALLQEVESFVAHLQAECHAVSSLSGGVLALEPTAEAERLTARAAREAALYALRHCLKLGRPQTASRLLPALLPAVLCAAASPQPPDLSNFGKSVAVMLAQAPMEPQLFVALVQGIGAAANSPSWHLRGCLLPMLKLLLYRGQFLEPAKENRDMLGALLLQLLGDAQQEVREATMPLLSGFVRLHGDEARVGVLEWAAQRASAAQQQVARGGGAALAELHAGVLALEALVTLATYDVPLWLPAVLERLASFANAPQPVKASVIRTFADFRRTHQDNWPEHRQRLTLAQQELLADMVVAPSFYA
;
A
#
# COMPACT_ATOMS: atom_id res chain seq x y z
N ARG A 1 -2.23 -39.53 22.44
CA ARG A 1 -1.75 -40.56 21.49
C ARG A 1 -0.58 -40.07 20.62
N LEU A 2 -0.56 -38.83 20.13
CA LEU A 2 0.56 -38.26 19.34
C LEU A 2 1.62 -37.48 20.16
N GLY A 3 1.60 -37.56 21.50
CA GLY A 3 2.56 -36.83 22.35
C GLY A 3 4.02 -37.25 22.12
N TRP A 4 4.25 -38.51 21.71
CA TRP A 4 5.58 -38.99 21.33
C TRP A 4 6.10 -38.29 20.08
N LEU A 5 5.25 -38.01 19.09
CA LEU A 5 5.63 -37.34 17.83
C LEU A 5 5.99 -35.88 18.07
N SER A 6 5.20 -35.17 18.87
CA SER A 6 5.54 -33.81 19.31
C SER A 6 6.87 -33.80 20.09
N SER A 7 7.09 -34.77 20.97
CA SER A 7 8.35 -34.89 21.72
C SER A 7 9.54 -35.21 20.84
N LEU A 8 9.37 -36.10 19.85
CA LEU A 8 10.40 -36.45 18.88
C LEU A 8 10.77 -35.24 18.02
N LEU A 9 9.79 -34.53 17.46
CA LEU A 9 10.05 -33.33 16.67
C LEU A 9 10.70 -32.22 17.49
N ARG A 10 10.43 -32.14 18.80
CA ARG A 10 11.15 -31.22 19.70
C ARG A 10 12.62 -31.61 19.88
N GLN A 11 12.90 -32.90 20.07
CA GLN A 11 14.28 -33.40 20.22
C GLN A 11 15.09 -33.29 18.93
N LEU A 12 14.43 -33.36 17.78
CA LEU A 12 15.03 -33.14 16.46
C LEU A 12 15.23 -31.65 16.13
N SER A 13 14.99 -30.73 17.08
CA SER A 13 15.31 -29.32 16.88
C SER A 13 16.81 -29.18 16.60
N PRO A 14 17.20 -28.65 15.43
CA PRO A 14 18.61 -28.51 15.08
C PRO A 14 19.31 -27.66 16.13
N ALA A 15 20.32 -28.22 16.81
CA ALA A 15 21.20 -27.42 17.64
C ALA A 15 21.90 -26.39 16.75
N SER A 16 21.93 -25.12 17.16
CA SER A 16 22.49 -24.03 16.36
C SER A 16 23.94 -24.35 15.97
N GLY A 17 24.21 -24.50 14.67
CA GLY A 17 25.57 -24.60 14.12
C GLY A 17 25.99 -25.93 13.48
N ALA A 18 25.26 -27.04 13.70
CA ALA A 18 25.71 -28.37 13.20
C ALA A 18 24.98 -28.89 11.96
N GLU A 19 23.81 -28.35 11.61
CA GLU A 19 22.94 -28.90 10.54
C GLU A 19 22.77 -27.97 9.33
N THR A 20 22.42 -28.56 8.18
CA THR A 20 22.21 -27.81 6.93
C THR A 20 20.92 -26.98 6.98
N SER A 21 20.87 -25.87 6.24
CA SER A 21 19.66 -25.03 6.17
C SER A 21 18.44 -25.76 5.58
N LEU A 22 18.66 -26.84 4.83
CA LEU A 22 17.59 -27.72 4.34
C LEU A 22 16.99 -28.57 5.48
N ALA A 23 17.83 -29.09 6.38
CA ALA A 23 17.38 -29.85 7.56
C ALA A 23 16.54 -28.96 8.48
N GLN A 24 17.01 -27.73 8.73
CA GLN A 24 16.28 -26.71 9.50
C GLN A 24 14.91 -26.38 8.88
N ALA A 25 14.85 -26.16 7.56
CA ALA A 25 13.58 -25.92 6.87
C ALA A 25 12.63 -27.14 6.94
N ASN A 26 13.16 -28.35 6.73
CA ASN A 26 12.36 -29.58 6.83
C ASN A 26 11.80 -29.82 8.24
N HIS A 27 12.58 -29.50 9.27
CA HIS A 27 12.11 -29.58 10.65
C HIS A 27 10.86 -28.70 10.88
N LEU A 28 10.91 -27.45 10.40
CA LEU A 28 9.75 -26.55 10.45
C LEU A 28 8.56 -27.09 9.62
N ARG A 29 8.80 -27.69 8.45
CA ARG A 29 7.72 -28.32 7.65
C ARG A 29 7.02 -29.44 8.39
N PHE A 30 7.78 -30.31 9.07
CA PHE A 30 7.18 -31.39 9.86
C PHE A 30 6.35 -30.84 11.03
N LEU A 31 6.85 -29.81 11.73
CA LEU A 31 6.08 -29.12 12.76
C LEU A 31 4.81 -28.47 12.20
N ALA A 32 4.89 -27.84 11.03
CA ALA A 32 3.76 -27.22 10.34
C ALA A 32 2.66 -28.23 10.03
N THR A 33 3.01 -29.41 9.51
CA THR A 33 2.03 -30.49 9.26
C THR A 33 1.34 -30.94 10.54
N LEU A 34 2.08 -31.07 11.65
CA LEU A 34 1.49 -31.45 12.94
C LEU A 34 0.53 -30.38 13.48
N LEU A 35 0.88 -29.09 13.37
CA LEU A 35 -0.01 -27.99 13.76
C LEU A 35 -1.29 -27.98 12.92
N ALA A 36 -1.18 -28.20 11.61
CA ALA A 36 -2.32 -28.22 10.70
C ALA A 36 -3.29 -29.37 11.05
N GLU A 37 -2.78 -30.58 11.26
CA GLU A 37 -3.58 -31.78 11.57
C GLU A 37 -4.24 -31.70 12.96
N LEU A 38 -3.55 -31.12 13.94
CA LEU A 38 -4.09 -30.97 15.29
C LEU A 38 -5.04 -29.77 15.43
N SER A 39 -4.96 -28.78 14.53
CA SER A 39 -5.78 -27.58 14.54
C SER A 39 -5.80 -26.91 15.93
N TRP A 40 -6.95 -26.53 16.47
CA TRP A 40 -7.07 -25.92 17.80
C TRP A 40 -6.46 -26.75 18.95
N LYS A 41 -6.30 -28.08 18.79
CA LYS A 41 -5.71 -28.95 19.83
C LYS A 41 -4.21 -28.79 19.95
N SER A 42 -3.54 -28.12 19.00
CA SER A 42 -2.11 -27.84 19.10
C SER A 42 -1.80 -26.55 19.86
N ALA A 43 -2.75 -25.89 20.51
CA ALA A 43 -2.50 -24.66 21.27
C ALA A 43 -1.30 -24.74 22.25
N PRO A 44 -1.07 -25.84 23.01
CA PRO A 44 0.12 -25.95 23.85
C PRO A 44 1.42 -25.99 23.05
N LEU A 45 1.45 -26.75 21.95
CA LEU A 45 2.60 -26.83 21.05
C LEU A 45 2.86 -25.48 20.36
N ALA A 46 1.80 -24.79 19.96
CA ALA A 46 1.89 -23.47 19.36
C ALA A 46 2.50 -22.44 20.33
N ALA A 47 2.06 -22.43 21.59
CA ALA A 47 2.64 -21.58 22.63
C ALA A 47 4.12 -21.90 22.88
N GLU A 48 4.49 -23.18 22.96
CA GLU A 48 5.91 -23.58 23.10
C GLU A 48 6.76 -23.11 21.91
N LEU A 49 6.25 -23.23 20.68
CA LEU A 49 6.97 -22.82 19.47
C LEU A 49 7.20 -21.30 19.41
N LEU A 50 6.23 -20.49 19.83
CA LEU A 50 6.36 -19.02 19.87
C LEU A 50 7.43 -18.55 20.88
N HIS A 51 7.67 -19.33 21.92
CA HIS A 51 8.75 -19.08 22.90
C HIS A 51 10.10 -19.64 22.49
N SER A 52 10.12 -20.60 21.56
CA SER A 52 11.37 -21.27 21.20
C SER A 52 12.39 -20.28 20.61
N GLU A 53 13.63 -20.37 21.10
CA GLU A 53 14.77 -19.64 20.52
C GLU A 53 14.95 -20.01 19.04
N THR A 54 14.61 -21.24 18.66
CA THR A 54 14.63 -21.71 17.27
C THR A 54 13.75 -20.83 16.38
N LEU A 55 12.45 -20.70 16.67
CA LEU A 55 11.56 -19.92 15.81
C LEU A 55 11.91 -18.42 15.84
N ARG A 56 12.28 -17.88 17.02
CA ARG A 56 12.64 -16.48 17.20
C ARG A 56 13.95 -16.09 16.49
N SER A 57 14.92 -17.01 16.39
CA SER A 57 16.14 -16.77 15.59
C SER A 57 15.92 -17.06 14.11
N TYR A 58 14.96 -17.92 13.75
CA TYR A 58 14.76 -18.33 12.36
C TYR A 58 14.06 -17.26 11.50
N VAL A 59 13.35 -16.32 12.11
CA VAL A 59 12.78 -15.17 11.37
C VAL A 59 13.84 -14.25 10.78
N THR A 60 15.04 -14.21 11.36
CA THR A 60 16.20 -13.44 10.87
C THR A 60 17.28 -14.31 10.23
N HIS A 61 16.99 -15.60 10.01
CA HIS A 61 17.96 -16.55 9.49
C HIS A 61 18.53 -16.13 8.13
N PRO A 62 19.82 -16.34 7.81
CA PRO A 62 20.41 -15.92 6.53
C PRO A 62 19.81 -16.62 5.30
N TYR A 63 19.35 -17.87 5.44
CA TYR A 63 18.80 -18.65 4.34
C TYR A 63 17.29 -18.45 4.17
N LYS A 64 16.89 -18.02 2.96
CA LYS A 64 15.49 -17.79 2.55
C LYS A 64 14.55 -18.96 2.87
N GLN A 65 14.96 -20.19 2.56
CA GLN A 65 14.11 -21.38 2.77
C GLN A 65 13.71 -21.57 4.25
N VAL A 66 14.57 -21.19 5.19
CA VAL A 66 14.26 -21.30 6.63
C VAL A 66 13.26 -20.21 7.03
N ARG A 67 13.46 -18.97 6.54
CA ARG A 67 12.54 -17.85 6.80
C ARG A 67 11.14 -18.08 6.23
N GLU A 68 11.07 -18.69 5.05
CA GLU A 68 9.80 -19.07 4.42
C GLU A 68 9.01 -20.05 5.28
N GLU A 69 9.65 -21.12 5.74
CA GLU A 69 9.00 -22.09 6.62
C GLU A 69 8.71 -21.50 8.00
N ALA A 70 9.55 -20.60 8.52
CA ALA A 70 9.33 -19.93 9.82
C ALA A 70 8.08 -19.04 9.77
N GLY A 71 7.95 -18.23 8.70
CA GLY A 71 6.76 -17.41 8.47
C GLY A 71 5.51 -18.26 8.25
N ALA A 72 5.61 -19.35 7.49
CA ALA A 72 4.49 -20.28 7.27
C ALA A 72 4.05 -20.97 8.57
N LEU A 73 5.00 -21.44 9.38
CA LEU A 73 4.72 -22.04 10.69
C LEU A 73 4.04 -21.04 11.62
N PHE A 74 4.52 -19.80 11.67
CA PHE A 74 3.88 -18.75 12.45
C PHE A 74 2.44 -18.50 11.99
N ALA A 75 2.19 -18.42 10.68
CA ALA A 75 0.84 -18.28 10.16
C ALA A 75 -0.10 -19.43 10.55
N LEU A 76 0.40 -20.67 10.59
CA LEU A 76 -0.36 -21.82 11.09
C LEU A 76 -0.63 -21.74 12.59
N VAL A 77 0.32 -21.25 13.40
CA VAL A 77 0.10 -20.98 14.83
C VAL A 77 -1.10 -20.04 15.00
N LEU A 78 -1.15 -18.97 14.22
CA LEU A 78 -2.27 -18.03 14.28
C LEU A 78 -3.62 -18.65 13.89
N HIS A 79 -3.64 -19.71 13.09
CA HIS A 79 -4.86 -20.45 12.77
C HIS A 79 -5.37 -21.30 13.93
N THR A 80 -4.50 -21.65 14.88
CA THR A 80 -4.90 -22.32 16.12
C THR A 80 -5.60 -21.35 17.08
N VAL A 81 -5.29 -20.06 16.97
CA VAL A 81 -6.00 -18.96 17.62
C VAL A 81 -7.32 -18.69 16.89
N SER A 82 -8.34 -19.50 17.14
CA SER A 82 -9.68 -19.20 16.63
C SER A 82 -10.31 -18.07 17.47
N PRO A 83 -10.89 -17.02 16.86
CA PRO A 83 -11.88 -16.22 17.57
C PRO A 83 -13.00 -17.18 17.97
N CYS A 84 -13.21 -17.34 19.27
CA CYS A 84 -14.22 -18.23 19.81
C CYS A 84 -15.57 -17.88 19.19
N VAL A 85 -16.17 -18.80 18.43
CA VAL A 85 -17.60 -18.74 18.14
C VAL A 85 -18.29 -19.05 19.47
N SER A 86 -19.08 -18.11 19.98
CA SER A 86 -19.90 -18.30 21.18
C SER A 86 -20.73 -19.59 21.10
N PRO A 87 -20.92 -20.34 22.20
CA PRO A 87 -20.71 -19.94 23.60
C PRO A 87 -19.30 -20.27 24.13
N PRO A 88 -18.89 -19.70 25.30
CA PRO A 88 -17.53 -19.81 25.81
C PRO A 88 -17.25 -21.22 26.33
N SER A 89 -16.54 -22.01 25.52
CA SER A 89 -15.93 -23.25 25.96
C SER A 89 -14.68 -22.98 26.81
N PRO A 90 -14.18 -23.94 27.59
CA PRO A 90 -12.88 -23.87 28.30
C PRO A 90 -11.66 -23.59 27.39
N SER A 91 -11.85 -23.60 26.06
CA SER A 91 -10.87 -23.12 25.08
C SER A 91 -10.72 -21.59 25.05
N ALA A 92 -11.63 -20.82 25.66
CA ALA A 92 -11.55 -19.35 25.65
C ALA A 92 -10.34 -18.82 26.43
N SER A 93 -10.02 -19.38 27.61
CA SER A 93 -8.85 -18.98 28.40
C SER A 93 -7.53 -19.40 27.74
N ALA A 94 -7.48 -20.59 27.14
CA ALA A 94 -6.34 -21.06 26.37
C ALA A 94 -6.08 -20.21 25.12
N SER A 95 -7.14 -19.74 24.45
CA SER A 95 -7.02 -18.79 23.33
C SER A 95 -6.52 -17.42 23.78
N VAL A 96 -6.91 -16.93 24.96
CA VAL A 96 -6.40 -15.66 25.52
C VAL A 96 -4.92 -15.76 25.88
N ALA A 97 -4.49 -16.85 26.52
CA ALA A 97 -3.07 -17.07 26.82
C ALA A 97 -2.24 -17.15 25.53
N LEU A 98 -2.68 -17.92 24.53
CA LEU A 98 -2.00 -18.03 23.25
C LEU A 98 -1.95 -16.69 22.48
N LEU A 99 -2.95 -15.83 22.65
CA LEU A 99 -2.94 -14.47 22.09
C LEU A 99 -1.81 -13.62 22.67
N GLN A 100 -1.57 -13.67 23.97
CA GLN A 100 -0.46 -12.96 24.59
C GLN A 100 0.89 -13.44 24.03
N GLU A 101 1.01 -14.74 23.74
CA GLU A 101 2.22 -15.28 23.12
C GLU A 101 2.39 -14.85 21.66
N VAL A 102 1.29 -14.77 20.92
CA VAL A 102 1.31 -14.21 19.57
C VAL A 102 1.76 -12.76 19.61
N GLU A 103 1.21 -11.94 20.51
CA GLU A 103 1.61 -10.53 20.67
C GLU A 103 3.09 -10.40 21.02
N SER A 104 3.61 -11.23 21.93
CA SER A 104 5.03 -11.29 22.29
C SER A 104 5.92 -11.65 21.09
N PHE A 105 5.52 -12.63 20.28
CA PHE A 105 6.27 -13.02 19.08
C PHE A 105 6.21 -11.94 17.99
N VAL A 106 5.05 -11.29 17.81
CA VAL A 106 4.89 -10.19 16.86
C VAL A 106 5.76 -9.00 17.27
N ALA A 107 5.81 -8.67 18.56
CA ALA A 107 6.68 -7.60 19.08
C ALA A 107 8.17 -7.90 18.80
N HIS A 108 8.60 -9.16 18.98
CA HIS A 108 9.94 -9.62 18.59
C HIS A 108 10.19 -9.44 17.09
N LEU A 109 9.28 -9.95 16.26
CA LEU A 109 9.40 -9.84 14.80
C LEU A 109 9.44 -8.36 14.33
N GLN A 110 8.65 -7.48 14.95
CA GLN A 110 8.65 -6.05 14.67
C GLN A 110 9.97 -5.38 15.04
N ALA A 111 10.53 -5.71 16.21
CA ALA A 111 11.83 -5.21 16.65
C ALA A 111 12.92 -5.58 15.64
N GLU A 112 12.95 -6.85 15.22
CA GLU A 112 13.89 -7.34 14.20
C GLU A 112 13.67 -6.70 12.82
N CYS A 113 12.43 -6.31 12.46
CA CYS A 113 12.16 -5.59 11.21
C CYS A 113 12.71 -4.15 11.20
N HIS A 114 13.18 -3.64 12.33
CA HIS A 114 13.52 -2.22 12.55
C HIS A 114 12.40 -1.27 12.06
N ALA A 115 11.16 -1.73 12.17
CA ALA A 115 9.98 -0.94 11.83
C ALA A 115 9.51 -0.20 13.08
N VAL A 116 9.12 1.07 12.95
CA VAL A 116 8.58 1.83 14.09
C VAL A 116 7.36 1.08 14.66
N SER A 117 7.34 0.88 15.96
CA SER A 117 6.34 0.10 16.71
C SER A 117 4.91 0.65 16.57
N SER A 118 4.76 1.88 16.07
CA SER A 118 3.48 2.52 15.85
C SER A 118 3.46 3.34 14.56
N LEU A 119 2.46 3.07 13.71
CA LEU A 119 2.09 3.92 12.58
C LEU A 119 1.52 5.28 13.05
N SER A 120 1.14 5.45 14.32
CA SER A 120 0.67 6.73 14.84
C SER A 120 1.83 7.55 15.41
N GLY A 121 2.57 8.24 14.53
CA GLY A 121 3.38 9.42 14.90
C GLY A 121 4.89 9.31 14.74
N GLY A 122 5.43 8.15 14.36
CA GLY A 122 6.87 8.02 14.05
C GLY A 122 7.15 8.08 12.54
N VAL A 123 8.26 8.71 12.17
CA VAL A 123 8.75 8.69 10.79
C VAL A 123 9.21 7.28 10.44
N LEU A 124 8.53 6.63 9.49
CA LEU A 124 8.91 5.29 9.05
C LEU A 124 10.21 5.37 8.22
N ALA A 125 11.32 4.94 8.85
CA ALA A 125 12.60 4.78 8.21
C ALA A 125 12.62 3.51 7.35
N LEU A 126 13.11 3.62 6.12
CA LEU A 126 13.12 2.51 5.16
C LEU A 126 14.11 1.41 5.58
N GLU A 127 15.32 1.80 5.98
CA GLU A 127 16.40 0.90 6.35
C GLU A 127 17.15 1.48 7.56
N PRO A 128 17.68 0.62 8.46
CA PRO A 128 18.62 1.05 9.49
C PRO A 128 19.94 1.52 8.90
N THR A 129 20.74 2.24 9.69
CA THR A 129 22.01 2.83 9.25
C THR A 129 23.11 1.77 9.11
N ALA A 130 23.22 0.85 10.09
CA ALA A 130 24.23 -0.20 10.10
C ALA A 130 23.93 -1.31 9.08
N GLU A 131 24.96 -1.79 8.36
CA GLU A 131 24.80 -2.86 7.34
C GLU A 131 24.29 -4.17 7.95
N ALA A 132 24.84 -4.58 9.10
CA ALA A 132 24.42 -5.80 9.77
C ALA A 132 22.92 -5.76 10.15
N GLU A 133 22.47 -4.64 10.70
CA GLU A 133 21.06 -4.41 11.03
C GLU A 133 20.17 -4.40 9.77
N ARG A 134 20.67 -3.90 8.63
CA ARG A 134 19.92 -3.92 7.36
C ARG A 134 19.64 -5.33 6.88
N LEU A 135 20.62 -6.22 6.96
CA LEU A 135 20.44 -7.62 6.56
C LEU A 135 19.44 -8.33 7.47
N THR A 136 19.56 -8.13 8.79
CA THR A 136 18.61 -8.65 9.79
C THR A 136 17.20 -8.12 9.56
N ALA A 137 17.04 -6.82 9.36
CA ALA A 137 15.76 -6.18 9.07
C ALA A 137 15.09 -6.74 7.82
N ARG A 138 15.84 -6.91 6.74
CA ARG A 138 15.33 -7.49 5.49
C ARG A 138 14.91 -8.94 5.66
N ALA A 139 15.69 -9.73 6.39
CA ALA A 139 15.36 -11.11 6.72
C ALA A 139 14.06 -11.20 7.51
N ALA A 140 13.93 -10.43 8.60
CA ALA A 140 12.72 -10.37 9.42
C ALA A 140 11.49 -9.93 8.62
N ARG A 141 11.63 -8.88 7.80
CA ARG A 141 10.56 -8.42 6.90
C ARG A 141 10.13 -9.52 5.95
N GLU A 142 11.05 -10.27 5.34
CA GLU A 142 10.71 -11.39 4.47
C GLU A 142 9.92 -12.48 5.22
N ALA A 143 10.32 -12.84 6.45
CA ALA A 143 9.57 -13.78 7.29
C ALA A 143 8.15 -13.28 7.60
N ALA A 144 7.99 -11.99 7.92
CA ALA A 144 6.69 -11.37 8.11
C ALA A 144 5.81 -11.42 6.85
N LEU A 145 6.41 -11.18 5.67
CA LEU A 145 5.72 -11.31 4.39
C LEU A 145 5.25 -12.75 4.12
N TYR A 146 6.06 -13.76 4.46
CA TYR A 146 5.65 -15.17 4.34
C TYR A 146 4.47 -15.50 5.25
N ALA A 147 4.49 -15.01 6.49
CA ALA A 147 3.38 -15.20 7.42
C ALA A 147 2.08 -14.58 6.88
N LEU A 148 2.13 -13.31 6.47
CA LEU A 148 0.97 -12.61 5.91
C LEU A 148 0.46 -13.28 4.63
N ARG A 149 1.36 -13.62 3.68
CA ARG A 149 0.99 -14.33 2.45
C ARG A 149 0.27 -15.64 2.76
N HIS A 150 0.75 -16.40 3.76
CA HIS A 150 0.17 -17.68 4.12
C HIS A 150 -1.23 -17.52 4.73
N CYS A 151 -1.42 -16.56 5.65
CA CYS A 151 -2.75 -16.22 6.18
C CYS A 151 -3.75 -15.81 5.08
N LEU A 152 -3.28 -15.02 4.10
CA LEU A 152 -4.11 -14.54 2.99
C LEU A 152 -4.48 -15.66 2.01
N LYS A 153 -3.54 -16.58 1.70
CA LYS A 153 -3.78 -17.70 0.79
C LYS A 153 -4.66 -18.80 1.38
N LEU A 154 -4.61 -19.00 2.70
CA LEU A 154 -5.40 -20.03 3.39
C LEU A 154 -6.83 -19.59 3.75
N GLY A 155 -7.28 -18.42 3.25
CA GLY A 155 -8.68 -17.99 3.35
C GLY A 155 -9.13 -17.53 4.74
N ARG A 156 -8.20 -17.12 5.62
CA ARG A 156 -8.51 -16.57 6.95
C ARG A 156 -7.98 -15.14 7.12
N PRO A 157 -8.52 -14.16 6.36
CA PRO A 157 -8.04 -12.78 6.40
C PRO A 157 -8.25 -12.12 7.77
N GLN A 158 -9.21 -12.58 8.58
CA GLN A 158 -9.42 -12.13 9.97
C GLN A 158 -8.22 -12.44 10.88
N THR A 159 -7.43 -13.46 10.57
CA THR A 159 -6.20 -13.75 11.32
C THR A 159 -5.12 -12.72 10.95
N ALA A 160 -5.01 -12.39 9.67
CA ALA A 160 -4.10 -11.35 9.20
C ALA A 160 -4.50 -9.96 9.72
N SER A 161 -5.80 -9.69 9.92
CA SER A 161 -6.30 -8.39 10.37
C SER A 161 -5.73 -7.99 11.74
N ARG A 162 -5.58 -8.94 12.66
CA ARG A 162 -5.00 -8.71 13.99
C ARG A 162 -3.51 -8.35 13.93
N LEU A 163 -2.78 -8.93 12.98
CA LEU A 163 -1.37 -8.64 12.79
C LEU A 163 -1.11 -7.37 12.01
N LEU A 164 -2.10 -6.90 11.27
CA LEU A 164 -1.89 -5.90 10.25
C LEU A 164 -1.36 -4.57 10.78
N PRO A 165 -1.88 -3.98 11.87
CA PRO A 165 -1.31 -2.75 12.41
C PRO A 165 0.19 -2.90 12.76
N ALA A 166 0.56 -4.08 13.24
CA ALA A 166 1.92 -4.38 13.67
C ALA A 166 2.88 -4.65 12.51
N LEU A 167 2.43 -5.39 11.49
CA LEU A 167 3.28 -5.85 10.38
C LEU A 167 3.17 -4.99 9.11
N LEU A 168 2.20 -4.07 9.02
CA LEU A 168 2.07 -3.15 7.88
C LEU A 168 3.37 -2.35 7.63
N PRO A 169 4.07 -1.79 8.63
CA PRO A 169 5.37 -1.14 8.41
C PRO A 169 6.39 -2.06 7.71
N ALA A 170 6.45 -3.34 8.08
CA ALA A 170 7.36 -4.30 7.45
C ALA A 170 6.99 -4.54 5.98
N VAL A 171 5.69 -4.62 5.65
CA VAL A 171 5.20 -4.74 4.27
C VAL A 171 5.60 -3.53 3.45
N LEU A 172 5.35 -2.32 3.96
CA LEU A 172 5.63 -1.07 3.26
C LEU A 172 7.14 -0.86 3.06
N CYS A 173 7.95 -1.08 4.10
CA CYS A 173 9.40 -0.96 3.98
C CYS A 173 9.99 -2.00 3.02
N ALA A 174 9.48 -3.25 3.03
CA ALA A 174 9.90 -4.25 2.05
C ALA A 174 9.52 -3.83 0.62
N ALA A 175 8.27 -3.40 0.39
CA ALA A 175 7.79 -2.97 -0.91
C ALA A 175 8.59 -1.78 -1.48
N ALA A 176 9.00 -0.86 -0.62
CA ALA A 176 9.79 0.32 -0.95
C ALA A 176 11.30 0.07 -1.02
N SER A 177 11.79 -1.13 -0.67
CA SER A 177 13.22 -1.39 -0.63
C SER A 177 13.85 -1.30 -2.03
N PRO A 178 14.98 -0.56 -2.19
CA PRO A 178 15.65 -0.40 -3.48
C PRO A 178 16.57 -1.58 -3.85
N GLN A 179 16.68 -2.61 -3.00
CA GLN A 179 17.65 -3.71 -3.10
C GLN A 179 16.99 -5.05 -2.74
N PRO A 180 17.60 -6.19 -3.12
CA PRO A 180 17.33 -6.87 -4.40
C PRO A 180 15.83 -6.90 -4.77
N PRO A 181 15.49 -6.95 -6.07
CA PRO A 181 14.12 -6.82 -6.54
C PRO A 181 13.18 -7.89 -5.95
N ASP A 182 13.69 -9.04 -5.53
CA ASP A 182 12.92 -10.12 -4.93
C ASP A 182 12.13 -9.68 -3.69
N LEU A 183 12.77 -8.97 -2.74
CA LEU A 183 12.10 -8.51 -1.52
C LEU A 183 11.08 -7.42 -1.83
N SER A 184 11.43 -6.46 -2.69
CA SER A 184 10.52 -5.41 -3.14
C SER A 184 9.30 -5.96 -3.85
N ASN A 185 9.49 -6.89 -4.78
CA ASN A 185 8.41 -7.56 -5.51
C ASN A 185 7.54 -8.39 -4.56
N PHE A 186 8.15 -9.06 -3.59
CA PHE A 186 7.39 -9.81 -2.59
C PHE A 186 6.57 -8.87 -1.69
N GLY A 187 7.15 -7.78 -1.21
CA GLY A 187 6.45 -6.75 -0.44
C GLY A 187 5.27 -6.14 -1.21
N LYS A 188 5.48 -5.76 -2.48
CA LYS A 188 4.42 -5.25 -3.36
C LYS A 188 3.30 -6.28 -3.56
N SER A 189 3.66 -7.55 -3.77
CA SER A 189 2.69 -8.64 -3.92
C SER A 189 1.83 -8.82 -2.67
N VAL A 190 2.43 -8.79 -1.48
CA VAL A 190 1.70 -8.89 -0.21
C VAL A 190 0.84 -7.65 0.04
N ALA A 191 1.33 -6.44 -0.24
CA ALA A 191 0.55 -5.21 -0.12
C ALA A 191 -0.73 -5.25 -1.00
N VAL A 192 -0.60 -5.74 -2.24
CA VAL A 192 -1.74 -5.95 -3.14
C VAL A 192 -2.68 -7.03 -2.61
N MET A 193 -2.18 -8.17 -2.13
CA MET A 193 -3.02 -9.22 -1.54
C MET A 193 -3.78 -8.72 -0.30
N LEU A 194 -3.15 -7.90 0.55
CA LEU A 194 -3.79 -7.28 1.71
C LEU A 194 -4.94 -6.36 1.28
N ALA A 195 -4.72 -5.50 0.30
CA ALA A 195 -5.79 -4.64 -0.22
C ALA A 195 -6.94 -5.45 -0.84
N GLN A 196 -6.68 -6.64 -1.38
CA GLN A 196 -7.68 -7.53 -1.96
C GLN A 196 -8.33 -8.49 -0.97
N ALA A 197 -7.87 -8.54 0.28
CA ALA A 197 -8.41 -9.43 1.28
C ALA A 197 -9.83 -9.00 1.68
N PRO A 198 -10.78 -9.93 1.89
CA PRO A 198 -12.03 -9.62 2.58
C PRO A 198 -11.69 -8.96 3.92
N MET A 199 -12.18 -7.73 4.14
CA MET A 199 -11.80 -6.93 5.30
C MET A 199 -13.04 -6.33 5.96
N GLU A 200 -12.99 -6.23 7.28
CA GLU A 200 -14.00 -5.53 8.08
C GLU A 200 -13.74 -4.02 8.05
N PRO A 201 -14.77 -3.18 8.26
CA PRO A 201 -14.62 -1.72 8.20
C PRO A 201 -13.53 -1.17 9.13
N GLN A 202 -13.36 -1.76 10.31
CA GLN A 202 -12.31 -1.36 11.27
C GLN A 202 -10.90 -1.58 10.70
N LEU A 203 -10.70 -2.68 9.98
CA LEU A 203 -9.41 -3.00 9.36
C LEU A 203 -9.11 -2.05 8.20
N PHE A 204 -10.14 -1.69 7.41
CA PHE A 204 -10.01 -0.70 6.36
C PHE A 204 -9.54 0.65 6.90
N VAL A 205 -10.18 1.13 7.98
CA VAL A 205 -9.78 2.39 8.65
C VAL A 205 -8.33 2.32 9.13
N ALA A 206 -7.95 1.23 9.82
CA ALA A 206 -6.58 1.04 10.31
C ALA A 206 -5.55 1.02 9.17
N LEU A 207 -5.88 0.40 8.02
CA LEU A 207 -5.03 0.40 6.84
C LEU A 207 -4.85 1.79 6.26
N VAL A 208 -5.93 2.54 6.07
CA VAL A 208 -5.86 3.89 5.50
C VAL A 208 -5.08 4.83 6.43
N GLN A 209 -5.29 4.74 7.75
CA GLN A 209 -4.50 5.50 8.73
C GLN A 209 -3.02 5.13 8.68
N GLY A 210 -2.70 3.84 8.58
CA GLY A 210 -1.33 3.37 8.44
C GLY A 210 -0.64 3.85 7.16
N ILE A 211 -1.37 3.84 6.04
CA ILE A 211 -0.90 4.41 4.77
C ILE A 211 -0.72 5.93 4.89
N GLY A 212 -1.64 6.63 5.55
CA GLY A 212 -1.55 8.07 5.78
C GLY A 212 -0.33 8.46 6.59
N ALA A 213 0.03 7.67 7.60
CA ALA A 213 1.29 7.85 8.33
C ALA A 213 2.51 7.63 7.45
N ALA A 214 2.50 6.56 6.65
CA ALA A 214 3.57 6.23 5.71
C ALA A 214 3.75 7.30 4.62
N ALA A 215 2.67 7.99 4.22
CA ALA A 215 2.72 9.10 3.27
C ALA A 215 3.52 10.32 3.78
N ASN A 216 3.81 10.39 5.08
CA ASN A 216 4.68 11.41 5.67
C ASN A 216 6.16 11.00 5.76
N SER A 217 6.54 9.81 5.29
CA SER A 217 7.93 9.36 5.29
C SER A 217 8.81 10.28 4.41
N PRO A 218 10.07 10.57 4.79
CA PRO A 218 11.01 11.31 3.93
C PRO A 218 11.37 10.54 2.67
N SER A 219 11.25 9.22 2.66
CA SER A 219 11.55 8.38 1.50
C SER A 219 10.42 8.41 0.48
N TRP A 220 10.67 8.99 -0.69
CA TRP A 220 9.69 8.99 -1.79
C TRP A 220 9.41 7.58 -2.32
N HIS A 221 10.35 6.64 -2.21
CA HIS A 221 10.11 5.23 -2.55
C HIS A 221 9.02 4.63 -1.67
N LEU A 222 8.99 5.02 -0.40
CA LEU A 222 7.97 4.59 0.54
C LEU A 222 6.63 5.22 0.21
N ARG A 223 6.58 6.53 -0.03
CA ARG A 223 5.34 7.22 -0.45
C ARG A 223 4.79 6.69 -1.78
N GLY A 224 5.66 6.45 -2.75
CA GLY A 224 5.31 5.91 -4.07
C GLY A 224 4.83 4.45 -4.03
N CYS A 225 5.37 3.61 -3.14
CA CYS A 225 4.94 2.21 -3.03
C CYS A 225 3.53 2.05 -2.44
N LEU A 226 2.98 3.10 -1.82
CA LEU A 226 1.61 3.11 -1.28
C LEU A 226 0.57 3.06 -2.41
N LEU A 227 0.86 3.68 -3.55
CA LEU A 227 -0.12 3.97 -4.59
C LEU A 227 -0.80 2.72 -5.18
N PRO A 228 -0.09 1.61 -5.49
CA PRO A 228 -0.76 0.40 -5.97
C PRO A 228 -1.75 -0.20 -4.96
N MET A 229 -1.38 -0.18 -3.68
CA MET A 229 -2.25 -0.65 -2.59
C MET A 229 -3.45 0.28 -2.40
N LEU A 230 -3.20 1.59 -2.37
CA LEU A 230 -4.23 2.62 -2.23
C LEU A 230 -5.24 2.58 -3.38
N LYS A 231 -4.79 2.35 -4.62
CA LYS A 231 -5.67 2.19 -5.78
C LYS A 231 -6.72 1.10 -5.56
N LEU A 232 -6.29 -0.07 -5.05
CA LEU A 232 -7.20 -1.19 -4.79
C LEU A 232 -8.13 -0.91 -3.61
N LEU A 233 -7.61 -0.24 -2.57
CA LEU A 233 -8.42 0.18 -1.43
C LEU A 233 -9.50 1.18 -1.82
N LEU A 234 -9.23 2.14 -2.72
CA LEU A 234 -10.24 3.08 -3.20
C LEU A 234 -11.45 2.36 -3.83
N TYR A 235 -11.20 1.44 -4.77
CA TYR A 235 -12.29 0.73 -5.45
C TYR A 235 -13.03 -0.27 -4.56
N ARG A 236 -12.39 -0.81 -3.52
CA ARG A 236 -13.08 -1.72 -2.58
C ARG A 236 -13.75 -0.97 -1.44
N GLY A 237 -13.14 0.14 -1.04
CA GLY A 237 -13.58 1.06 -0.01
C GLY A 237 -14.98 1.56 -0.29
N GLN A 238 -15.38 1.77 -1.54
CA GLN A 238 -16.76 2.17 -1.89
C GLN A 238 -17.87 1.30 -1.27
N PHE A 239 -17.60 0.02 -0.94
CA PHE A 239 -18.55 -0.90 -0.28
C PHE A 239 -18.37 -0.98 1.24
N LEU A 240 -17.22 -0.51 1.75
CA LEU A 240 -16.84 -0.50 3.16
C LEU A 240 -16.90 0.91 3.78
N GLU A 241 -17.21 1.92 2.97
CA GLU A 241 -17.30 3.35 3.28
C GLU A 241 -18.77 3.84 3.35
N PRO A 242 -19.63 3.36 4.26
CA PRO A 242 -20.89 4.05 4.54
C PRO A 242 -20.68 5.34 5.36
N ALA A 243 -19.46 5.60 5.85
CA ALA A 243 -19.11 6.73 6.70
C ALA A 243 -18.36 7.82 5.91
N LYS A 244 -18.91 9.05 5.91
CA LYS A 244 -18.35 10.22 5.22
C LYS A 244 -16.89 10.51 5.62
N GLU A 245 -16.54 10.18 6.86
CA GLU A 245 -15.21 10.38 7.43
C GLU A 245 -14.13 9.59 6.66
N ASN A 246 -14.43 8.38 6.18
CA ASN A 246 -13.46 7.57 5.44
C ASN A 246 -13.19 8.14 4.06
N ARG A 247 -14.25 8.61 3.38
CA ARG A 247 -14.15 9.32 2.09
C ARG A 247 -13.26 10.54 2.24
N ASP A 248 -13.50 11.36 3.26
CA ASP A 248 -12.77 12.60 3.48
C ASP A 248 -11.30 12.32 3.85
N MET A 249 -11.02 11.27 4.63
CA MET A 249 -9.67 10.80 4.92
C MET A 249 -8.91 10.35 3.66
N LEU A 250 -9.54 9.58 2.78
CA LEU A 250 -8.93 9.14 1.51
C LEU A 250 -8.70 10.31 0.55
N GLY A 251 -9.69 11.21 0.43
CA GLY A 251 -9.57 12.42 -0.38
C GLY A 251 -8.41 13.29 0.07
N ALA A 252 -8.29 13.54 1.38
CA ALA A 252 -7.18 14.30 1.95
C ALA A 252 -5.81 13.63 1.69
N LEU A 253 -5.72 12.31 1.85
CA LEU A 253 -4.50 11.55 1.55
C LEU A 253 -4.10 11.65 0.08
N LEU A 254 -5.05 11.53 -0.85
CA LEU A 254 -4.78 11.67 -2.29
C LEU A 254 -4.32 13.07 -2.65
N LEU A 255 -4.95 14.11 -2.11
CA LEU A 255 -4.54 15.50 -2.35
C LEU A 255 -3.16 15.81 -1.75
N GLN A 256 -2.81 15.21 -0.60
CA GLN A 256 -1.47 15.27 -0.03
C GLN A 256 -0.44 14.64 -0.97
N LEU A 257 -0.67 13.42 -1.45
CA LEU A 257 0.25 12.70 -2.36
C LEU A 257 0.33 13.35 -3.75
N LEU A 258 -0.74 14.02 -4.19
CA LEU A 258 -0.72 14.82 -5.42
C LEU A 258 0.14 16.10 -5.27
N GLY A 259 0.25 16.61 -4.05
CA GLY A 259 1.13 17.71 -3.66
C GLY A 259 2.54 17.29 -3.24
N ASP A 260 2.94 16.04 -3.46
CA ASP A 260 4.24 15.52 -3.04
C ASP A 260 5.41 16.32 -3.65
N ALA A 261 6.56 16.38 -2.97
CA ALA A 261 7.77 17.01 -3.51
C ALA A 261 8.30 16.27 -4.76
N GLN A 262 8.16 14.94 -4.80
CA GLN A 262 8.67 14.09 -5.87
C GLN A 262 7.66 13.99 -7.03
N GLN A 263 8.11 14.27 -8.25
CA GLN A 263 7.25 14.30 -9.45
C GLN A 263 6.57 12.96 -9.73
N GLU A 264 7.30 11.85 -9.60
CA GLU A 264 6.81 10.50 -9.88
C GLU A 264 5.66 10.11 -8.94
N VAL A 265 5.70 10.56 -7.69
CA VAL A 265 4.61 10.34 -6.72
C VAL A 265 3.37 11.13 -7.14
N ARG A 266 3.54 12.40 -7.52
CA ARG A 266 2.42 13.23 -8.01
C ARG A 266 1.75 12.62 -9.24
N GLU A 267 2.54 12.27 -10.25
CA GLU A 267 2.04 11.71 -11.51
C GLU A 267 1.36 10.35 -11.32
N ALA A 268 1.92 9.49 -10.45
CA ALA A 268 1.30 8.21 -10.14
C ALA A 268 0.03 8.34 -9.27
N THR A 269 -0.15 9.46 -8.55
CA THR A 269 -1.35 9.76 -7.76
C THR A 269 -2.50 10.30 -8.61
N MET A 270 -2.22 11.08 -9.64
CA MET A 270 -3.21 11.67 -10.55
C MET A 270 -4.32 10.68 -10.99
N PRO A 271 -4.01 9.49 -11.54
CA PRO A 271 -5.07 8.57 -11.99
C PRO A 271 -5.91 8.00 -10.83
N LEU A 272 -5.36 7.92 -9.62
CA LEU A 272 -6.11 7.52 -8.42
C LEU A 272 -7.12 8.60 -8.02
N LEU A 273 -6.75 9.88 -8.13
CA LEU A 273 -7.67 10.99 -7.87
C LEU A 273 -8.83 10.98 -8.88
N SER A 274 -8.56 10.72 -10.16
CA SER A 274 -9.62 10.58 -11.17
C SER A 274 -10.56 9.41 -10.82
N GLY A 275 -10.02 8.28 -10.35
CA GLY A 275 -10.80 7.15 -9.83
C GLY A 275 -11.64 7.52 -8.62
N PHE A 276 -11.09 8.25 -7.65
CA PHE A 276 -11.81 8.73 -6.46
C PHE A 276 -13.00 9.63 -6.85
N VAL A 277 -12.79 10.62 -7.73
CA VAL A 277 -13.88 11.49 -8.20
C VAL A 277 -14.97 10.67 -8.91
N ARG A 278 -14.59 9.66 -9.71
CA ARG A 278 -15.55 8.75 -10.36
C ARG A 278 -16.44 8.02 -9.36
N LEU A 279 -15.89 7.60 -8.23
CA LEU A 279 -16.61 6.84 -7.20
C LEU A 279 -17.53 7.73 -6.35
N HIS A 280 -17.17 9.00 -6.14
CA HIS A 280 -17.90 9.90 -5.24
C HIS A 280 -18.71 11.00 -5.94
N GLY A 281 -18.61 11.10 -7.26
CA GLY A 281 -19.46 11.94 -8.09
C GLY A 281 -19.20 13.44 -7.96
N ASP A 282 -20.27 14.21 -8.12
CA ASP A 282 -20.22 15.66 -8.35
C ASP A 282 -19.63 16.46 -7.19
N GLU A 283 -19.90 16.08 -5.94
CA GLU A 283 -19.32 16.74 -4.76
C GLU A 283 -17.79 16.67 -4.77
N ALA A 284 -17.23 15.49 -5.04
CA ALA A 284 -15.80 15.28 -5.10
C ALA A 284 -15.19 16.05 -6.29
N ARG A 285 -15.88 16.10 -7.44
CA ARG A 285 -15.44 16.86 -8.61
C ARG A 285 -15.31 18.35 -8.29
N VAL A 286 -16.34 18.94 -7.66
CA VAL A 286 -16.34 20.35 -7.29
C VAL A 286 -15.22 20.65 -6.30
N GLY A 287 -15.06 19.83 -5.25
CA GLY A 287 -13.99 20.00 -4.27
C GLY A 287 -12.58 19.92 -4.88
N VAL A 288 -12.35 18.99 -5.82
CA VAL A 288 -11.07 18.88 -6.54
C VAL A 288 -10.82 20.09 -7.45
N LEU A 289 -11.85 20.59 -8.13
CA LEU A 289 -11.74 21.77 -8.98
C LEU A 289 -11.39 23.04 -8.17
N GLU A 290 -12.05 23.23 -7.03
CA GLU A 290 -11.77 24.34 -6.11
C GLU A 290 -10.35 24.25 -5.54
N TRP A 291 -9.95 23.06 -5.09
CA TRP A 291 -8.59 22.81 -4.60
C TRP A 291 -7.55 23.12 -5.69
N ALA A 292 -7.77 22.65 -6.91
CA ALA A 292 -6.87 22.89 -8.04
C ALA A 292 -6.75 24.39 -8.37
N ALA A 293 -7.88 25.11 -8.37
CA ALA A 293 -7.93 26.54 -8.63
C ALA A 293 -7.14 27.35 -7.59
N GLN A 294 -7.32 27.04 -6.31
CA GLN A 294 -6.62 27.71 -5.21
C GLN A 294 -5.11 27.44 -5.26
N ARG A 295 -4.71 26.17 -5.45
CA ARG A 295 -3.29 25.77 -5.49
C ARG A 295 -2.56 26.39 -6.69
N ALA A 296 -3.12 26.26 -7.89
CA ALA A 296 -2.47 26.69 -9.12
C ALA A 296 -2.32 28.22 -9.20
N SER A 297 -3.35 28.98 -8.81
CA SER A 297 -3.30 30.46 -8.85
C SER A 297 -2.29 31.04 -7.86
N ALA A 298 -2.25 30.52 -6.63
CA ALA A 298 -1.28 30.94 -5.61
C ALA A 298 0.16 30.61 -6.05
N ALA A 299 0.36 29.42 -6.63
CA ALA A 299 1.67 28.95 -7.04
C ALA A 299 2.20 29.67 -8.30
N GLN A 300 1.34 29.98 -9.28
CA GLN A 300 1.73 30.59 -10.55
C GLN A 300 2.48 31.92 -10.35
N GLN A 301 2.03 32.76 -9.41
CA GLN A 301 2.69 34.03 -9.09
C GLN A 301 4.08 33.84 -8.46
N GLN A 302 4.27 32.76 -7.70
CA GLN A 302 5.52 32.46 -7.02
C GLN A 302 6.53 31.74 -7.93
N VAL A 303 6.06 30.93 -8.88
CA VAL A 303 6.91 30.29 -9.89
C VAL A 303 7.59 31.34 -10.78
N ALA A 304 6.89 32.41 -11.14
CA ALA A 304 7.48 33.55 -11.86
C ALA A 304 8.65 34.21 -11.11
N ARG A 305 8.73 33.99 -9.78
CA ARG A 305 9.81 34.49 -8.90
C ARG A 305 10.90 33.43 -8.61
N GLY A 306 10.85 32.26 -9.27
CA GLY A 306 11.89 31.22 -9.17
C GLY A 306 11.73 30.20 -8.03
N GLY A 307 10.56 30.10 -7.40
CA GLY A 307 10.33 29.15 -6.30
C GLY A 307 10.12 27.70 -6.76
N GLY A 308 11.07 26.80 -6.50
CA GLY A 308 10.95 25.37 -6.83
C GLY A 308 9.80 24.64 -6.10
N ALA A 309 9.54 24.98 -4.83
CA ALA A 309 8.38 24.46 -4.10
C ALA A 309 7.05 24.94 -4.72
N ALA A 310 7.00 26.19 -5.20
CA ALA A 310 5.84 26.69 -5.93
C ALA A 310 5.63 25.95 -7.26
N LEU A 311 6.68 25.43 -7.89
CA LEU A 311 6.55 24.64 -9.11
C LEU A 311 5.89 23.27 -8.85
N ALA A 312 6.25 22.60 -7.75
CA ALA A 312 5.60 21.36 -7.32
C ALA A 312 4.11 21.59 -7.06
N GLU A 313 3.77 22.70 -6.40
CA GLU A 313 2.41 23.10 -6.09
C GLU A 313 1.58 23.46 -7.33
N LEU A 314 2.17 24.19 -8.27
CA LEU A 314 1.56 24.46 -9.57
C LEU A 314 1.29 23.16 -10.33
N HIS A 315 2.26 22.24 -10.35
CA HIS A 315 2.11 20.96 -11.01
C HIS A 315 1.01 20.11 -10.36
N ALA A 316 0.90 20.11 -9.03
CA ALA A 316 -0.16 19.41 -8.31
C ALA A 316 -1.56 19.92 -8.71
N GLY A 317 -1.74 21.24 -8.79
CA GLY A 317 -2.99 21.84 -9.26
C GLY A 317 -3.32 21.47 -10.71
N VAL A 318 -2.31 21.45 -11.59
CA VAL A 318 -2.46 21.04 -12.99
C VAL A 318 -2.80 19.56 -13.12
N LEU A 319 -2.16 18.67 -12.36
CA LEU A 319 -2.47 17.25 -12.33
C LEU A 319 -3.89 16.98 -11.80
N ALA A 320 -4.39 17.81 -10.87
CA ALA A 320 -5.78 17.72 -10.43
C ALA A 320 -6.76 18.07 -11.56
N LEU A 321 -6.46 19.10 -12.36
CA LEU A 321 -7.26 19.43 -13.56
C LEU A 321 -7.16 18.32 -14.61
N GLU A 322 -5.97 17.75 -14.84
CA GLU A 322 -5.76 16.58 -15.71
C GLU A 322 -6.64 15.40 -15.26
N ALA A 323 -6.68 15.09 -13.96
CA ALA A 323 -7.53 14.04 -13.41
C ALA A 323 -9.04 14.24 -13.70
N LEU A 324 -9.50 15.50 -13.76
CA LEU A 324 -10.87 15.84 -14.12
C LEU A 324 -11.11 15.68 -15.64
N VAL A 325 -10.14 16.04 -16.48
CA VAL A 325 -10.24 15.80 -17.93
C VAL A 325 -10.30 14.30 -18.23
N THR A 326 -9.47 13.49 -17.57
CA THR A 326 -9.46 12.02 -17.75
C THR A 326 -10.71 11.33 -17.21
N LEU A 327 -11.50 11.99 -16.37
CA LEU A 327 -12.78 11.45 -15.90
C LEU A 327 -13.80 11.33 -17.03
N ALA A 328 -13.83 12.33 -17.92
CA ALA A 328 -14.74 12.45 -19.04
C ALA A 328 -14.12 11.87 -20.32
N THR A 329 -13.68 10.61 -20.27
CA THR A 329 -13.26 9.89 -21.49
C THR A 329 -14.46 9.68 -22.40
N TYR A 330 -14.37 10.08 -23.67
CA TYR A 330 -15.38 9.90 -24.72
C TYR A 330 -16.63 10.80 -24.61
N ASP A 331 -16.63 11.82 -23.74
CA ASP A 331 -17.74 12.76 -23.65
C ASP A 331 -17.29 14.17 -23.23
N VAL A 332 -18.04 15.18 -23.64
CA VAL A 332 -17.82 16.58 -23.24
C VAL A 332 -19.00 17.05 -22.39
N PRO A 333 -18.98 16.81 -21.07
CA PRO A 333 -20.00 17.32 -20.16
C PRO A 333 -19.85 18.83 -19.95
N LEU A 334 -20.92 19.49 -19.49
CA LEU A 334 -21.00 20.96 -19.36
C LEU A 334 -19.87 21.60 -18.54
N TRP A 335 -19.31 20.88 -17.58
CA TRP A 335 -18.23 21.38 -16.72
C TRP A 335 -16.84 21.25 -17.36
N LEU A 336 -16.65 20.38 -18.36
CA LEU A 336 -15.34 20.07 -18.93
C LEU A 336 -14.72 21.24 -19.72
N PRO A 337 -15.46 22.01 -20.54
CA PRO A 337 -14.87 23.12 -21.30
C PRO A 337 -14.16 24.15 -20.43
N ALA A 338 -14.74 24.51 -19.28
CA ALA A 338 -14.12 25.45 -18.33
C ALA A 338 -12.84 24.88 -17.69
N VAL A 339 -12.76 23.55 -17.50
CA VAL A 339 -11.55 22.87 -17.01
C VAL A 339 -10.45 22.91 -18.09
N LEU A 340 -10.79 22.67 -19.36
CA LEU A 340 -9.86 22.73 -20.48
C LEU A 340 -9.29 24.14 -20.68
N GLU A 341 -10.12 25.18 -20.64
CA GLU A 341 -9.65 26.58 -20.70
C GLU A 341 -8.64 26.88 -19.58
N ARG A 342 -8.96 26.48 -18.35
CA ARG A 342 -8.06 26.66 -17.21
C ARG A 342 -6.74 25.91 -17.40
N LEU A 343 -6.80 24.67 -17.89
CA LEU A 343 -5.60 23.87 -18.15
C LEU A 343 -4.71 24.51 -19.23
N ALA A 344 -5.29 25.03 -20.31
CA ALA A 344 -4.56 25.69 -21.39
C ALA A 344 -3.82 26.95 -20.93
N SER A 345 -4.30 27.64 -19.89
CA SER A 345 -3.58 28.79 -19.31
C SER A 345 -2.18 28.44 -18.77
N PHE A 346 -1.90 27.14 -18.56
CA PHE A 346 -0.61 26.63 -18.10
C PHE A 346 0.27 26.04 -19.22
N ALA A 347 -0.12 26.15 -20.50
CA ALA A 347 0.63 25.57 -21.63
C ALA A 347 2.07 26.11 -21.78
N ASN A 348 2.31 27.33 -21.29
CA ASN A 348 3.62 27.98 -21.32
C ASN A 348 4.36 27.94 -19.97
N ALA A 349 3.85 27.18 -18.99
CA ALA A 349 4.52 26.99 -17.71
C ALA A 349 5.87 26.25 -17.89
N PRO A 350 6.82 26.41 -16.97
CA PRO A 350 8.06 25.63 -17.00
C PRO A 350 7.79 24.12 -16.84
N GLN A 351 8.75 23.30 -17.25
CA GLN A 351 8.70 21.85 -17.02
C GLN A 351 8.67 21.56 -15.51
N PRO A 352 7.95 20.52 -15.05
CA PRO A 352 7.23 19.50 -15.83
C PRO A 352 5.79 19.88 -16.25
N VAL A 353 5.27 21.03 -15.81
CA VAL A 353 3.87 21.41 -15.99
C VAL A 353 3.44 21.42 -17.46
N LYS A 354 4.26 22.02 -18.33
CA LYS A 354 4.01 22.06 -19.77
C LYS A 354 3.86 20.67 -20.38
N ALA A 355 4.70 19.71 -20.00
CA ALA A 355 4.59 18.35 -20.53
C ALA A 355 3.24 17.70 -20.15
N SER A 356 2.80 17.85 -18.90
CA SER A 356 1.51 17.33 -18.43
C SER A 356 0.32 17.96 -19.16
N VAL A 357 0.34 19.28 -19.38
CA VAL A 357 -0.70 20.00 -20.15
C VAL A 357 -0.78 19.47 -21.59
N ILE A 358 0.35 19.43 -22.30
CA ILE A 358 0.39 18.97 -23.70
C ILE A 358 -0.04 17.49 -23.81
N ARG A 359 0.43 16.63 -22.89
CA ARG A 359 -0.01 15.23 -22.81
C ARG A 359 -1.52 15.12 -22.63
N THR A 360 -2.08 15.91 -21.72
CA THR A 360 -3.53 15.90 -21.43
C THR A 360 -4.35 16.28 -22.66
N PHE A 361 -3.97 17.34 -23.39
CA PHE A 361 -4.67 17.74 -24.62
C PHE A 361 -4.53 16.71 -25.74
N ALA A 362 -3.35 16.08 -25.89
CA ALA A 362 -3.15 15.01 -26.84
C ALA A 362 -4.05 13.79 -26.53
N ASP A 363 -4.14 13.39 -25.26
CA ASP A 363 -5.02 12.31 -24.81
C ASP A 363 -6.50 12.65 -24.94
N PHE A 364 -6.90 13.88 -24.62
CA PHE A 364 -8.26 14.37 -24.84
C PHE A 364 -8.63 14.24 -26.32
N ARG A 365 -7.81 14.76 -27.24
CA ARG A 365 -8.05 14.65 -28.68
C ARG A 365 -8.16 13.18 -29.12
N ARG A 366 -7.20 12.34 -28.71
CA ARG A 366 -7.18 10.91 -29.05
C ARG A 366 -8.46 10.20 -28.62
N THR A 367 -8.99 10.52 -27.44
CA THR A 367 -10.18 9.86 -26.88
C THR A 367 -11.51 10.42 -27.39
N HIS A 368 -11.53 11.63 -27.97
CA HIS A 368 -12.75 12.30 -28.46
C HIS A 368 -12.83 12.39 -29.98
N GLN A 369 -11.86 11.82 -30.71
CA GLN A 369 -11.77 11.97 -32.16
C GLN A 369 -12.96 11.35 -32.92
N ASP A 370 -13.47 10.19 -32.46
CA ASP A 370 -14.46 9.41 -33.21
C ASP A 370 -15.81 10.15 -33.28
N ASN A 371 -16.20 10.80 -32.18
CA ASN A 371 -17.45 11.57 -32.06
C ASN A 371 -17.21 13.09 -32.05
N TRP A 372 -16.08 13.54 -32.60
CA TRP A 372 -15.71 14.96 -32.61
C TRP A 372 -16.78 15.92 -33.16
N PRO A 373 -17.55 15.58 -34.23
CA PRO A 373 -18.61 16.46 -34.74
C PRO A 373 -19.72 16.77 -33.74
N GLU A 374 -19.99 15.87 -32.79
CA GLU A 374 -20.94 16.11 -31.69
C GLU A 374 -20.25 16.87 -30.56
N HIS A 375 -19.07 16.42 -30.13
CA HIS A 375 -18.33 17.04 -29.03
C HIS A 375 -18.00 18.52 -29.29
N ARG A 376 -17.65 18.87 -30.54
CA ARG A 376 -17.35 20.26 -30.91
C ARG A 376 -18.56 21.19 -30.74
N GLN A 377 -19.79 20.69 -30.84
CA GLN A 377 -21.00 21.50 -30.66
C GLN A 377 -21.22 21.91 -29.21
N ARG A 378 -20.58 21.21 -28.26
CA ARG A 378 -20.61 21.51 -26.84
C ARG A 378 -19.53 22.52 -26.42
N LEU A 379 -18.76 23.02 -27.39
CA LEU A 379 -17.67 23.98 -27.21
C LEU A 379 -18.00 25.30 -27.91
N THR A 380 -17.64 26.41 -27.28
CA THR A 380 -17.70 27.72 -27.92
C THR A 380 -16.63 27.84 -29.01
N LEU A 381 -16.76 28.81 -29.92
CA LEU A 381 -15.74 29.03 -30.97
C LEU A 381 -14.36 29.32 -30.37
N ALA A 382 -14.29 30.14 -29.32
CA ALA A 382 -13.03 30.43 -28.62
C ALA A 382 -12.40 29.17 -28.00
N GLN A 383 -13.22 28.26 -27.46
CA GLN A 383 -12.73 26.97 -26.92
C GLN A 383 -12.21 26.05 -28.02
N GLN A 384 -12.84 26.05 -29.20
CA GLN A 384 -12.39 25.27 -30.34
C GLN A 384 -11.05 25.78 -30.88
N GLU A 385 -10.88 27.10 -30.98
CA GLU A 385 -9.61 27.74 -31.37
C GLU A 385 -8.50 27.41 -30.36
N LEU A 386 -8.78 27.56 -29.06
CA LEU A 386 -7.85 27.19 -28.00
C LEU A 386 -7.41 25.73 -28.09
N LEU A 387 -8.35 24.80 -28.35
CA LEU A 387 -8.01 23.39 -28.53
C LEU A 387 -7.13 23.17 -29.75
N ALA A 388 -7.37 23.88 -30.86
CA ALA A 388 -6.54 23.78 -32.05
C ALA A 388 -5.10 24.24 -31.77
N ASP A 389 -4.92 25.32 -31.01
CA ASP A 389 -3.60 25.86 -30.63
C ASP A 389 -2.82 24.92 -29.69
N MET A 390 -3.50 24.15 -28.85
CA MET A 390 -2.87 23.20 -27.94
C MET A 390 -2.34 21.94 -28.64
N VAL A 391 -2.75 21.70 -29.88
CA VAL A 391 -2.22 20.61 -30.70
C VAL A 391 -0.90 21.03 -31.33
N VAL A 392 0.17 21.04 -30.54
CA VAL A 392 1.52 21.08 -31.08
C VAL A 392 1.94 19.65 -31.44
N ALA A 393 2.37 19.44 -32.68
CA ALA A 393 2.94 18.16 -33.08
C ALA A 393 4.15 17.82 -32.19
N PRO A 394 4.41 16.54 -31.87
CA PRO A 394 5.59 16.15 -31.12
C PRO A 394 6.87 16.74 -31.72
N SER A 395 7.90 16.97 -30.90
CA SER A 395 9.15 17.66 -31.27
C SER A 395 9.95 17.06 -32.44
N PHE A 396 9.58 15.86 -32.91
CA PHE A 396 10.16 15.16 -34.06
C PHE A 396 9.40 15.41 -35.38
N TYR A 397 8.28 16.13 -35.35
CA TYR A 397 7.65 16.69 -36.54
C TYR A 397 8.12 18.14 -36.69
N ALA A 398 9.16 18.36 -37.50
CA ALA A 398 9.67 19.68 -37.88
C ALA A 398 9.49 19.90 -39.39
#